data_AF-A0A835M4I8-F1
#
_entry.id   AF-A0A835M4I8-F1
#
_cell.length_a   1.000
_cell.length_b   1.000
_cell.length_c   1.000
_cell.angle_alpha   90.00
_cell.angle_beta   90.00
_cell.angle_gamma   90.00
#
_symmetry.space_group_name_H-M   'P 1'
#
loop_
_entity.id
_entity.type
_entity.pdbx_description
1 polymer ?
#
loop_
_entity_poly.entity_id
_entity_poly.type
_entity_poly.pdbx_seq_one_letter_code
_entity_poly.pdbx_strand_id
1 'polypeptide(L)'
;MEAKRKLGEVLSAFEFLDNQSMDMVLNHLEGVRNPFPPSLHNFYVLIETTGSNETHDKEKLEAFLLGSMESGLISDGVVAQDINQASSFWRIREVIYRILYISIEMGVTEALMKAGAIYKYDLSLPVEKMYIIVEKMRARLGQTAKVLGYGHLGDANLHLNISVPQYDDTILAQIEPFVYEWTSNHRGSISAEHGLGLMKANEIHYSKTPETLSIGVCFDQVQLMASIKKLFDPSGILNPYKVIPQTLLQG
;
A
#
# COMPACT_ATOMS: atom_id res chain seq x y z
N MET A 1 5.25 8.21 -14.47
CA MET A 1 5.12 9.51 -15.19
C MET A 1 4.70 9.33 -16.65
N GLU A 2 5.30 8.40 -17.40
CA GLU A 2 4.97 8.20 -18.82
C GLU A 2 3.52 7.77 -19.08
N ALA A 3 3.01 6.79 -18.33
CA ALA A 3 1.62 6.33 -18.46
C ALA A 3 0.61 7.47 -18.29
N LYS A 4 0.77 8.33 -17.26
CA LYS A 4 -0.08 9.52 -17.06
C LYS A 4 -0.05 10.48 -18.25
N ARG A 5 1.11 10.64 -18.92
CA ARG A 5 1.24 11.51 -20.10
C ARG A 5 0.62 10.89 -21.36
N LYS A 6 0.77 9.59 -21.55
CA LYS A 6 0.42 8.88 -22.79
C LYS A 6 -1.01 8.35 -22.81
N LEU A 7 -1.46 7.77 -21.69
CA LEU A 7 -2.82 7.27 -21.52
C LEU A 7 -3.76 8.40 -21.12
N GLY A 8 -3.26 9.36 -20.33
CA GLY A 8 -3.99 10.60 -20.04
C GLY A 8 -5.32 10.32 -19.34
N GLU A 9 -6.40 10.72 -19.99
CA GLU A 9 -7.76 10.67 -19.47
C GLU A 9 -8.34 9.27 -19.32
N VAL A 10 -7.81 8.28 -20.06
CA VAL A 10 -8.35 6.92 -20.01
C VAL A 10 -7.72 6.08 -18.91
N LEU A 11 -6.66 6.56 -18.24
CA LEU A 11 -5.99 5.80 -17.17
C LEU A 11 -6.89 5.71 -15.93
N SER A 12 -7.35 4.51 -15.58
CA SER A 12 -8.21 4.25 -14.42
C SER A 12 -7.47 3.65 -13.22
N ALA A 13 -6.46 2.81 -13.46
CA ALA A 13 -5.64 2.24 -12.39
C ALA A 13 -4.16 2.12 -12.78
N PHE A 14 -3.28 2.30 -11.80
CA PHE A 14 -1.84 2.07 -11.93
C PHE A 14 -1.30 1.45 -10.64
N GLU A 15 -1.29 0.14 -10.61
CA GLU A 15 -0.91 -0.68 -9.48
C GLU A 15 0.47 -1.31 -9.70
N PHE A 16 1.21 -1.55 -8.62
CA PHE A 16 2.45 -2.31 -8.69
C PHE A 16 2.51 -3.39 -7.61
N LEU A 17 3.29 -4.43 -7.87
CA LEU A 17 3.67 -5.46 -6.91
C LEU A 17 5.10 -5.93 -7.19
N ASP A 18 5.82 -6.29 -6.15
CA ASP A 18 7.16 -6.86 -6.28
C ASP A 18 7.17 -8.38 -6.46
N ASN A 19 8.35 -8.92 -6.75
CA ASN A 19 8.54 -10.36 -6.95
C ASN A 19 8.17 -11.21 -5.74
N GLN A 20 8.45 -10.76 -4.51
CA GLN A 20 8.10 -11.51 -3.29
C GLN A 20 6.59 -11.55 -3.09
N SER A 21 5.89 -10.45 -3.41
CA SER A 21 4.43 -10.38 -3.38
C SER A 21 3.82 -11.30 -4.45
N MET A 22 4.36 -11.30 -5.66
CA MET A 22 3.94 -12.20 -6.73
C MET A 22 4.15 -13.67 -6.36
N ASP A 23 5.34 -14.03 -5.85
CA ASP A 23 5.67 -15.37 -5.38
C ASP A 23 4.72 -15.82 -4.25
N MET A 24 4.39 -14.92 -3.32
CA MET A 24 3.46 -15.22 -2.24
C MET A 24 2.06 -15.56 -2.77
N VAL A 25 1.55 -14.80 -3.74
CA VAL A 25 0.25 -15.05 -4.39
C VAL A 25 0.24 -16.40 -5.09
N LEU A 26 1.26 -16.68 -5.91
CA LEU A 26 1.32 -17.90 -6.71
C LEU A 26 1.45 -19.17 -5.86
N ASN A 27 2.18 -19.10 -4.75
CA ASN A 27 2.43 -20.26 -3.89
C ASN A 27 1.28 -20.58 -2.93
N HIS A 28 0.45 -19.60 -2.56
CA HIS A 28 -0.59 -19.78 -1.53
C HIS A 28 -2.01 -19.88 -2.10
N LEU A 29 -2.20 -19.60 -3.40
CA LEU A 29 -3.53 -19.58 -4.00
C LEU A 29 -3.65 -20.54 -5.18
N GLU A 30 -4.60 -21.45 -5.04
CA GLU A 30 -5.00 -22.30 -6.14
C GLU A 30 -5.72 -21.50 -7.24
N GLY A 31 -5.38 -21.81 -8.50
CA GLY A 31 -6.03 -21.25 -9.68
C GLY A 31 -5.55 -19.86 -10.11
N VAL A 32 -4.59 -19.26 -9.42
CA VAL A 32 -3.89 -18.06 -9.91
C VAL A 32 -2.71 -18.48 -10.78
N ARG A 33 -2.56 -17.85 -11.95
CA ARG A 33 -1.46 -18.13 -12.88
C ARG A 33 -0.70 -16.85 -13.16
N ASN A 34 0.62 -16.97 -13.26
CA ASN A 34 1.45 -15.89 -13.77
C ASN A 34 1.13 -15.69 -15.26
N PRO A 35 0.73 -14.48 -15.72
CA PRO A 35 0.48 -14.23 -17.13
C PRO A 35 1.78 -14.19 -17.96
N PHE A 36 2.94 -14.05 -17.32
CA PHE A 36 4.25 -13.98 -17.98
C PHE A 36 4.93 -15.36 -18.03
N PRO A 37 5.89 -15.56 -18.97
CA PRO A 37 6.80 -16.70 -18.95
C PRO A 37 7.56 -16.84 -17.61
N PRO A 38 8.20 -17.98 -17.32
CA PRO A 38 8.84 -18.26 -16.02
C PRO A 38 10.00 -17.34 -15.60
N SER A 39 10.32 -16.29 -16.36
CA SER A 39 11.26 -15.27 -15.93
C SER A 39 10.67 -14.47 -14.77
N LEU A 40 11.32 -14.52 -13.61
CA LEU A 40 10.99 -13.66 -12.49
C LEU A 40 11.42 -12.24 -12.82
N HIS A 41 10.45 -11.33 -12.89
CA HIS A 41 10.70 -9.91 -12.97
C HIS A 41 10.73 -9.35 -11.54
N ASN A 42 11.57 -8.35 -11.28
CA ASN A 42 11.66 -7.75 -9.95
C ASN A 42 10.37 -7.02 -9.55
N PHE A 43 9.68 -6.45 -10.55
CA PHE A 43 8.46 -5.70 -10.40
C PHE A 43 7.47 -6.05 -11.50
N TYR A 44 6.20 -5.99 -11.13
CA TYR A 44 5.07 -6.12 -12.02
C TYR A 44 4.18 -4.89 -11.86
N VAL A 45 3.59 -4.44 -12.96
CA VAL A 45 2.68 -3.30 -12.99
C VAL A 45 1.38 -3.75 -13.63
N LEU A 46 0.27 -3.44 -12.99
CA LEU A 46 -1.07 -3.62 -13.54
C LEU A 46 -1.64 -2.24 -13.89
N ILE A 47 -1.94 -2.06 -15.18
CA ILE A 47 -2.50 -0.82 -15.72
C ILE A 47 -3.90 -1.14 -16.22
N GLU A 48 -4.86 -0.31 -15.83
CA GLU A 48 -6.21 -0.37 -16.37
C GLU A 48 -6.55 0.94 -17.07
N THR A 49 -7.24 0.82 -18.20
CA THR A 49 -7.81 1.96 -18.91
C THR A 49 -9.32 1.84 -19.02
N THR A 50 -10.04 2.91 -18.71
CA THR A 50 -11.48 3.03 -18.88
C THR A 50 -11.79 4.33 -19.62
N GLY A 51 -12.45 4.22 -20.77
CA GLY A 51 -12.88 5.38 -21.55
C GLY A 51 -14.18 5.10 -22.30
N SER A 52 -14.56 6.06 -23.15
CA SER A 52 -15.85 6.04 -23.85
C SER A 52 -15.78 5.41 -25.25
N ASN A 53 -14.59 5.05 -25.74
CA ASN A 53 -14.39 4.49 -27.07
C ASN A 53 -13.32 3.39 -27.02
N GLU A 54 -13.79 2.14 -27.06
CA GLU A 54 -12.94 0.94 -26.94
C GLU A 54 -11.78 0.92 -27.93
N THR A 55 -12.00 1.27 -29.20
CA THR A 55 -10.96 1.25 -30.23
C THR A 55 -9.85 2.25 -29.92
N HIS A 56 -10.22 3.48 -29.58
CA HIS A 56 -9.26 4.54 -29.25
C HIS A 56 -8.47 4.23 -27.97
N ASP A 57 -9.16 3.71 -26.95
CA ASP A 57 -8.54 3.37 -25.68
C ASP A 57 -7.53 2.21 -25.84
N LYS A 58 -7.89 1.21 -26.65
CA LYS A 58 -7.01 0.09 -27.01
C LYS A 58 -5.80 0.55 -27.81
N GLU A 59 -5.99 1.37 -28.84
CA GLU A 59 -4.88 1.93 -29.64
C GLU A 59 -3.90 2.73 -28.78
N LYS A 60 -4.41 3.53 -27.83
CA LYS A 60 -3.58 4.26 -26.85
C LYS A 60 -2.77 3.33 -25.96
N LEU A 61 -3.40 2.28 -25.42
CA LEU A 61 -2.75 1.30 -24.55
C LEU A 61 -1.65 0.54 -25.31
N GLU A 62 -1.94 0.06 -26.52
CA GLU A 62 -0.99 -0.65 -27.37
C GLU A 62 0.20 0.26 -27.76
N ALA A 63 -0.05 1.51 -28.16
CA ALA A 63 1.00 2.47 -28.47
C ALA A 63 1.88 2.80 -27.26
N PHE A 64 1.29 2.91 -26.07
CA PHE A 64 2.02 3.10 -24.82
C PHE A 64 2.94 1.90 -24.51
N LEU A 65 2.41 0.67 -24.62
CA LEU A 65 3.19 -0.54 -24.37
C LEU A 65 4.34 -0.68 -25.35
N LEU A 66 4.07 -0.50 -26.65
CA LEU A 66 5.09 -0.59 -27.70
C LEU A 66 6.24 0.40 -27.44
N GLY A 67 5.92 1.69 -27.22
CA GLY A 67 6.95 2.71 -26.94
C GLY A 67 7.71 2.46 -25.63
N SER A 68 7.04 1.89 -24.62
CA SER A 68 7.67 1.55 -23.33
C SER A 68 8.58 0.32 -23.43
N MET A 69 8.26 -0.62 -24.31
CA MET A 69 9.11 -1.77 -24.62
C MET A 69 10.31 -1.36 -25.48
N GLU A 70 10.11 -0.54 -26.51
CA GLU A 70 11.18 -0.03 -27.38
C GLU A 70 12.23 0.81 -26.62
N SER A 71 11.79 1.56 -25.61
CA SER A 71 12.68 2.33 -24.73
C SER A 71 13.37 1.49 -23.65
N GLY A 72 13.03 0.20 -23.53
CA GLY A 72 13.57 -0.71 -22.53
C GLY A 72 13.03 -0.49 -21.11
N LEU A 73 11.98 0.32 -20.93
CA LEU A 73 11.32 0.50 -19.62
C LEU A 73 10.54 -0.74 -19.19
N ILE A 74 9.94 -1.44 -20.16
CA ILE A 74 9.15 -2.66 -19.94
C ILE A 74 9.83 -3.82 -20.66
N SER A 75 10.11 -4.90 -19.93
CA SER A 75 10.73 -6.11 -20.50
C SER A 75 9.73 -7.00 -21.23
N ASP A 76 8.49 -7.06 -20.75
CA ASP A 76 7.43 -7.88 -21.31
C ASP A 76 6.06 -7.31 -20.90
N GLY A 77 5.01 -7.57 -21.68
CA GLY A 77 3.67 -7.03 -21.47
C GLY A 77 2.58 -7.94 -22.01
N VAL A 78 1.52 -8.16 -21.23
CA VAL A 78 0.34 -8.94 -21.63
C VAL A 78 -0.90 -8.07 -21.55
N VAL A 79 -1.62 -7.97 -22.67
CA VAL A 79 -2.91 -7.27 -22.75
C VAL A 79 -4.04 -8.29 -22.65
N ALA A 80 -4.99 -8.04 -21.75
CA ALA A 80 -6.17 -8.88 -21.61
C ALA A 80 -7.02 -8.85 -22.90
N GLN A 81 -7.44 -10.01 -23.38
CA GLN A 81 -8.25 -10.16 -24.59
C GLN A 81 -9.75 -10.13 -24.31
N ASP A 82 -10.15 -10.38 -23.06
CA ASP A 82 -11.54 -10.35 -22.62
C ASP A 82 -11.64 -10.00 -21.13
N ILE A 83 -12.88 -9.81 -20.66
CA ILE A 83 -13.19 -9.44 -19.27
C ILE A 83 -12.79 -10.52 -18.26
N ASN A 84 -12.78 -11.80 -18.65
CA ASN A 84 -12.37 -12.89 -17.75
C ASN A 84 -10.86 -12.86 -17.53
N GLN A 85 -10.09 -12.59 -18.59
CA GLN A 85 -8.65 -12.42 -18.48
C GLN A 85 -8.30 -11.15 -17.69
N ALA A 86 -8.99 -10.03 -17.92
CA ALA A 86 -8.82 -8.81 -17.13
C ALA A 86 -9.11 -9.06 -15.64
N SER A 87 -10.22 -9.74 -15.32
CA SER A 87 -10.55 -10.15 -13.95
C SER A 87 -9.49 -11.07 -13.35
N SER A 88 -8.92 -11.98 -14.14
CA SER A 88 -7.84 -12.86 -13.67
C SER A 88 -6.55 -12.09 -13.31
N PHE A 89 -6.25 -10.99 -14.01
CA PHE A 89 -5.10 -10.12 -13.70
C PHE A 89 -5.36 -9.32 -12.42
N TRP A 90 -6.55 -8.73 -12.30
CA TRP A 90 -6.98 -8.06 -11.07
C TRP A 90 -6.94 -8.99 -9.85
N ARG A 91 -7.33 -10.25 -10.03
CA ARG A 91 -7.25 -11.26 -8.96
C ARG A 91 -5.83 -11.46 -8.43
N ILE A 92 -4.78 -11.24 -9.21
CA ILE A 92 -3.40 -11.27 -8.69
C ILE A 92 -3.19 -10.13 -7.68
N ARG A 93 -3.63 -8.91 -8.01
CA ARG A 93 -3.47 -7.71 -7.19
C ARG A 93 -4.40 -7.67 -5.97
N GLU A 94 -5.67 -8.05 -6.13
CA GLU A 94 -6.68 -8.05 -5.07
C GLU A 94 -6.42 -9.14 -4.03
N VAL A 95 -5.91 -10.30 -4.45
CA VAL A 95 -5.78 -11.41 -3.51
C VAL A 95 -4.52 -11.29 -2.64
N ILE A 96 -3.55 -10.45 -3.00
CA ILE A 96 -2.55 -10.00 -2.02
C ILE A 96 -3.25 -9.39 -0.80
N TYR A 97 -4.20 -8.48 -1.04
CA TYR A 97 -4.99 -7.92 0.05
C TYR A 97 -5.74 -9.02 0.81
N ARG A 98 -6.36 -9.98 0.13
CA ARG A 98 -7.15 -11.04 0.77
C ARG A 98 -6.35 -12.10 1.56
N ILE A 99 -5.17 -12.51 1.09
CA ILE A 99 -4.23 -13.36 1.86
C ILE A 99 -3.89 -12.66 3.17
N LEU A 100 -3.64 -11.35 3.09
CA LEU A 100 -3.23 -10.56 4.24
C LEU A 100 -4.44 -10.21 5.13
N TYR A 101 -5.63 -9.94 4.59
CA TYR A 101 -6.84 -9.50 5.32
C TYR A 101 -7.48 -10.61 6.16
N ILE A 102 -7.41 -11.87 5.69
CA ILE A 102 -7.90 -13.03 6.45
C ILE A 102 -7.15 -13.20 7.78
N SER A 103 -5.97 -12.60 7.93
CA SER A 103 -5.18 -12.66 9.16
C SER A 103 -5.74 -11.85 10.34
N ILE A 104 -6.71 -10.93 10.14
CA ILE A 104 -7.09 -9.95 11.19
C ILE A 104 -8.57 -10.03 11.61
N GLU A 105 -9.52 -10.36 10.73
CA GLU A 105 -10.96 -10.25 11.10
C GLU A 105 -11.67 -11.57 11.41
N MET A 106 -11.07 -12.73 11.15
CA MET A 106 -11.73 -14.01 11.40
C MET A 106 -10.76 -14.99 12.04
N GLY A 107 -11.05 -15.41 13.27
CA GLY A 107 -10.43 -16.58 13.89
C GLY A 107 -10.83 -17.86 13.17
N VAL A 108 -10.43 -18.01 11.91
CA VAL A 108 -10.74 -19.14 11.03
C VAL A 108 -9.44 -19.75 10.48
N THR A 109 -9.32 -21.03 10.76
CA THR A 109 -8.09 -21.75 11.12
C THR A 109 -7.35 -22.40 9.95
N GLU A 110 -7.74 -22.18 8.69
CA GLU A 110 -7.19 -22.97 7.56
C GLU A 110 -6.23 -22.21 6.64
N ALA A 111 -6.51 -20.94 6.33
CA ALA A 111 -5.57 -20.10 5.57
C ALA A 111 -4.45 -19.52 6.47
N LEU A 112 -4.78 -19.26 7.74
CA LEU A 112 -3.86 -18.76 8.77
C LEU A 112 -2.70 -19.72 9.05
N MET A 113 -2.92 -21.04 9.01
CA MET A 113 -1.85 -22.02 9.22
C MET A 113 -0.78 -22.02 8.11
N LYS A 114 -1.06 -21.46 6.93
CA LYS A 114 -0.13 -21.48 5.79
C LYS A 114 0.74 -20.23 5.66
N ALA A 115 0.30 -19.06 6.14
CA ALA A 115 0.97 -17.78 5.87
C ALA A 115 1.67 -17.11 7.09
N GLY A 116 1.36 -17.54 8.32
CA GLY A 116 1.95 -16.99 9.54
C GLY A 116 1.35 -15.64 9.98
N ALA A 117 2.05 -14.91 10.87
CA ALA A 117 1.66 -13.57 11.32
C ALA A 117 2.16 -12.48 10.35
N ILE A 118 1.39 -11.40 10.23
CA ILE A 118 1.67 -10.30 9.29
C ILE A 118 1.56 -8.96 10.01
N TYR A 119 2.63 -8.17 9.96
CA TYR A 119 2.62 -6.76 10.33
C TYR A 119 2.28 -5.92 9.10
N LYS A 120 1.29 -5.03 9.22
CA LYS A 120 0.74 -4.28 8.08
C LYS A 120 0.91 -2.78 8.26
N TYR A 121 1.44 -2.15 7.22
CA TYR A 121 1.62 -0.71 7.16
C TYR A 121 1.05 -0.18 5.84
N ASP A 122 0.25 0.87 5.96
CA ASP A 122 -0.41 1.56 4.87
C ASP A 122 0.15 3.00 4.87
N LEU A 123 1.04 3.30 3.92
CA LEU A 123 1.88 4.49 3.94
C LEU A 123 1.66 5.33 2.69
N SER A 124 1.62 6.65 2.83
CA SER A 124 1.81 7.57 1.69
C SER A 124 3.24 8.08 1.72
N LEU A 125 3.97 7.95 0.62
CA LEU A 125 5.36 8.39 0.49
C LEU A 125 5.57 9.01 -0.89
N PRO A 126 6.51 9.97 -1.05
CA PRO A 126 6.95 10.38 -2.39
C PRO A 126 7.34 9.16 -3.22
N VAL A 127 6.85 9.07 -4.47
CA VAL A 127 6.97 7.87 -5.33
C VAL A 127 8.42 7.39 -5.44
N GLU A 128 9.37 8.32 -5.56
CA GLU A 128 10.80 8.05 -5.66
C GLU A 128 11.45 7.49 -4.37
N LYS A 129 10.75 7.59 -3.24
CA LYS A 129 11.17 7.05 -1.92
C LYS A 129 10.40 5.81 -1.53
N MET A 130 9.26 5.57 -2.18
CA MET A 130 8.28 4.59 -1.77
C MET A 130 8.88 3.19 -1.63
N TYR A 131 9.63 2.70 -2.62
CA TYR A 131 10.20 1.35 -2.54
C TYR A 131 11.50 1.26 -1.70
N ILE A 132 12.14 2.38 -1.39
CA ILE A 132 13.39 2.40 -0.60
C ILE A 132 13.15 1.86 0.82
N ILE A 133 11.97 2.12 1.42
CA ILE A 133 11.63 1.60 2.75
C ILE A 133 11.54 0.07 2.75
N VAL A 134 11.03 -0.53 1.67
CA VAL A 134 10.90 -1.99 1.52
C VAL A 134 12.29 -2.62 1.56
N GLU A 135 13.24 -2.09 0.79
CA GLU A 135 14.62 -2.57 0.78
C GLU A 135 15.33 -2.37 2.12
N LYS A 136 15.10 -1.24 2.79
CA LYS A 136 15.64 -1.00 4.14
C LYS A 136 15.08 -1.98 5.16
N MET A 137 13.79 -2.29 5.08
CA MET A 137 13.17 -3.29 5.96
C MET A 137 13.67 -4.70 5.68
N ARG A 138 13.90 -5.06 4.40
CA ARG A 138 14.56 -6.33 4.03
C ARG A 138 15.95 -6.43 4.64
N ALA A 139 16.77 -5.39 4.49
CA ALA A 139 18.12 -5.38 5.08
C ALA A 139 18.09 -5.46 6.61
N ARG A 140 17.12 -4.81 7.25
CA ARG A 140 16.98 -4.76 8.71
C ARG A 140 16.52 -6.09 9.30
N LEU A 141 15.53 -6.75 8.70
CA LEU A 141 14.98 -8.01 9.21
C LEU A 141 15.74 -9.24 8.68
N GLY A 142 16.48 -9.09 7.59
CA GLY A 142 17.22 -10.19 6.98
C GLY A 142 16.29 -11.35 6.60
N GLN A 143 16.70 -12.58 6.93
CA GLN A 143 15.94 -13.79 6.61
C GLN A 143 14.84 -14.12 7.64
N THR A 144 14.70 -13.33 8.71
CA THR A 144 13.72 -13.59 9.77
C THR A 144 12.27 -13.33 9.32
N ALA A 145 12.09 -12.53 8.28
CA ALA A 145 10.79 -12.15 7.75
C ALA A 145 10.81 -12.00 6.23
N LYS A 146 9.65 -12.20 5.60
CA LYS A 146 9.40 -11.82 4.21
C LYS A 146 8.80 -10.42 4.17
N VAL A 147 9.46 -9.50 3.47
CA VAL A 147 9.02 -8.11 3.38
C VAL A 147 8.50 -7.85 1.97
N LEU A 148 7.23 -7.46 1.91
CA LEU A 148 6.43 -7.33 0.70
C LEU A 148 6.09 -5.85 0.47
N GLY A 149 6.26 -5.39 -0.77
CA GLY A 149 5.85 -4.06 -1.19
C GLY A 149 4.97 -4.11 -2.44
N TYR A 150 3.77 -3.58 -2.31
CA TYR A 150 2.81 -3.41 -3.41
C TYR A 150 1.92 -2.19 -3.13
N GLY A 151 1.13 -1.74 -4.10
CA GLY A 151 0.17 -0.67 -3.86
C GLY A 151 -0.19 0.18 -5.08
N HIS A 152 -0.82 1.32 -4.77
CA HIS A 152 -1.31 2.30 -5.73
C HIS A 152 -0.17 3.27 -6.07
N LEU A 153 0.62 2.94 -7.11
CA LEU A 153 1.74 3.78 -7.51
C LEU A 153 1.26 5.15 -8.03
N GLY A 154 0.06 5.18 -8.64
CA GLY A 154 -0.58 6.41 -9.11
C GLY A 154 -0.81 7.44 -8.01
N ASP A 155 -1.16 6.97 -6.81
CA ASP A 155 -1.53 7.79 -5.64
C ASP A 155 -0.40 7.90 -4.60
N ALA A 156 0.76 7.34 -4.91
CA ALA A 156 1.92 7.29 -4.03
C ALA A 156 1.61 6.59 -2.69
N ASN A 157 0.79 5.53 -2.75
CA ASN A 157 0.44 4.69 -1.61
C ASN A 157 1.12 3.32 -1.66
N LEU A 158 1.82 3.00 -0.57
CA LEU A 158 2.51 1.75 -0.35
C LEU A 158 1.82 0.93 0.74
N HIS A 159 1.48 -0.30 0.38
CA HIS A 159 1.17 -1.36 1.31
C HIS A 159 2.47 -2.12 1.63
N LEU A 160 3.08 -1.80 2.77
CA LEU A 160 4.25 -2.50 3.30
C LEU A 160 3.78 -3.58 4.26
N ASN A 161 4.08 -4.84 3.92
CA ASN A 161 3.69 -5.98 4.75
C ASN A 161 4.91 -6.83 5.11
N ILE A 162 4.98 -7.26 6.37
CA ILE A 162 6.05 -8.10 6.88
C ILE A 162 5.42 -9.41 7.36
N SER A 163 5.69 -10.50 6.66
CA SER A 163 5.20 -11.84 6.98
C SER A 163 6.28 -12.63 7.73
N VAL A 164 5.88 -13.24 8.84
CA VAL A 164 6.69 -14.07 9.73
C VAL A 164 5.91 -15.32 10.12
N PRO A 165 6.56 -16.44 10.49
CA PRO A 165 5.82 -17.66 10.86
C PRO A 165 4.85 -17.48 12.03
N GLN A 166 5.22 -16.64 13.01
CA GLN A 166 4.44 -16.34 14.21
C GLN A 166 4.71 -14.91 14.66
N TYR A 167 3.76 -14.32 15.38
CA TYR A 167 3.92 -12.98 15.95
C TYR A 167 5.07 -12.99 16.97
N ASP A 168 5.86 -11.91 16.97
CA ASP A 168 7.10 -11.77 17.75
C ASP A 168 7.38 -10.28 18.04
N ASP A 169 7.30 -9.91 19.32
CA ASP A 169 7.55 -8.53 19.76
C ASP A 169 8.98 -8.04 19.46
N THR A 170 9.96 -8.95 19.34
CA THR A 170 11.33 -8.59 18.97
C THR A 170 11.44 -8.18 17.50
N ILE A 171 10.58 -8.72 16.64
CA ILE A 171 10.44 -8.30 15.25
C ILE A 171 9.67 -6.98 15.20
N LEU A 172 8.57 -6.86 15.97
CA LEU A 172 7.82 -5.60 16.06
C LEU A 172 8.71 -4.43 16.49
N ALA A 173 9.55 -4.61 17.51
CA ALA A 173 10.50 -3.58 17.97
C ALA A 173 11.59 -3.22 16.94
N GLN A 174 11.80 -4.07 15.93
CA GLN A 174 12.63 -3.71 14.78
C GLN A 174 11.83 -2.92 13.75
N ILE A 175 10.54 -3.19 13.57
CA ILE A 175 9.70 -2.50 12.59
C ILE A 175 9.29 -1.10 13.11
N GLU A 176 8.87 -1.02 14.37
CA GLU A 176 8.42 0.19 15.05
C GLU A 176 9.46 0.65 16.08
N PRO A 177 9.75 1.97 16.16
CA PRO A 177 9.12 3.07 15.43
C PRO A 177 9.72 3.33 14.03
N PHE A 178 10.69 2.52 13.57
CA PHE A 178 11.46 2.78 12.33
C PHE A 178 10.58 3.13 11.12
N VAL A 179 9.51 2.37 10.86
CA VAL A 179 8.60 2.63 9.73
C VAL A 179 7.93 4.00 9.85
N TYR A 180 7.50 4.39 11.05
CA TYR A 180 6.85 5.68 11.30
C TYR A 180 7.84 6.83 11.20
N GLU A 181 9.03 6.69 11.78
CA GLU A 181 10.12 7.67 11.68
C GLU A 181 10.56 7.86 10.23
N TRP A 182 10.77 6.77 9.48
CA TRP A 182 11.13 6.84 8.07
C TRP A 182 10.06 7.59 7.28
N THR A 183 8.80 7.29 7.53
CA THR A 183 7.67 7.94 6.86
C THR A 183 7.62 9.42 7.16
N SER A 184 7.75 9.80 8.43
CA SER A 184 7.78 11.19 8.89
C SER A 184 8.94 11.98 8.28
N ASN A 185 10.15 11.40 8.28
CA ASN A 185 11.36 12.02 7.72
C ASN A 185 11.25 12.30 6.22
N HIS A 186 10.40 11.56 5.51
CA HIS A 186 10.11 11.77 4.09
C HIS A 186 8.80 12.53 3.83
N ARG A 187 8.25 13.19 4.87
CA ARG A 187 6.99 13.96 4.82
C ARG A 187 5.81 13.13 4.30
N GLY A 188 5.81 11.84 4.63
CA GLY A 188 4.76 10.91 4.28
C GLY A 188 3.61 10.86 5.30
N SER A 189 2.64 9.98 5.04
CA SER A 189 1.57 9.64 5.97
C SER A 189 1.69 8.19 6.43
N ILE A 190 1.55 7.93 7.72
CA ILE A 190 1.54 6.57 8.31
C ILE A 190 0.20 5.84 8.11
N SER A 191 -0.76 6.52 7.50
CA SER A 191 -2.05 5.98 7.11
C SER A 191 -2.54 6.73 5.88
N ALA A 192 -2.53 6.07 4.72
CA ALA A 192 -3.00 6.67 3.47
C ALA A 192 -4.52 6.53 3.34
N GLU A 193 -5.03 5.32 3.56
CA GLU A 193 -6.42 4.93 3.26
C GLU A 193 -7.13 4.36 4.49
N HIS A 194 -6.43 3.57 5.31
CA HIS A 194 -7.08 2.78 6.38
C HIS A 194 -7.48 3.59 7.63
N GLY A 195 -7.11 4.87 7.68
CA GLY A 195 -7.27 5.72 8.84
C GLY A 195 -6.48 5.28 10.08
N LEU A 196 -6.52 6.11 11.12
CA LEU A 196 -5.70 5.91 12.32
C LEU A 196 -6.30 4.86 13.29
N GLY A 197 -7.63 4.78 13.36
CA GLY A 197 -8.34 3.85 14.23
C GLY A 197 -7.86 3.91 15.69
N LEU A 198 -7.84 2.76 16.37
CA LEU A 198 -7.25 2.59 17.70
C LEU A 198 -5.72 2.40 17.62
N MET A 199 -5.27 1.58 16.66
CA MET A 199 -3.88 1.10 16.58
C MET A 199 -2.87 2.21 16.30
N LYS A 200 -3.22 3.24 15.51
CA LYS A 200 -2.31 4.32 15.14
C LYS A 200 -2.66 5.66 15.79
N ALA A 201 -3.58 5.68 16.76
CA ALA A 201 -4.04 6.93 17.38
C ALA A 201 -2.91 7.70 18.05
N ASN A 202 -2.00 7.00 18.75
CA ASN A 202 -0.86 7.62 19.42
C ASN A 202 0.26 8.03 18.44
N GLU A 203 0.28 7.41 17.26
CA GLU A 203 1.32 7.60 16.24
C GLU A 203 1.00 8.76 15.27
N ILE A 204 -0.16 9.42 15.43
CA ILE A 204 -0.62 10.50 14.54
C ILE A 204 0.42 11.62 14.32
N HIS A 205 1.25 11.86 15.33
CA HIS A 205 2.26 12.90 15.33
C HIS A 205 3.31 12.70 14.22
N TYR A 206 3.60 11.46 13.81
CA TYR A 206 4.53 11.18 12.71
C TYR A 206 4.07 11.73 11.35
N SER A 207 2.76 11.96 11.17
CA SER A 207 2.20 12.51 9.90
C SER A 207 1.68 13.94 10.04
N LYS A 208 1.56 14.45 11.27
CA LYS A 208 0.90 15.72 11.59
C LYS A 208 1.79 16.63 12.43
N THR A 209 3.10 16.65 12.13
CA THR A 209 4.05 17.55 12.81
C THR A 209 3.79 19.04 12.49
N PRO A 210 4.04 19.96 13.44
CA PRO A 210 3.88 21.41 13.26
C PRO A 210 4.68 21.98 12.08
N GLU A 211 5.82 21.37 11.72
CA GLU A 211 6.72 21.85 10.66
C GLU A 211 6.28 21.47 9.23
N THR A 212 5.22 20.66 9.06
CA THR A 212 4.80 20.15 7.73
C THR A 212 4.19 21.25 6.84
N LEU A 213 3.93 22.45 7.38
CA LEU A 213 3.45 23.60 6.63
C LEU A 213 4.48 24.74 6.64
N SER A 214 5.05 25.05 5.47
CA SER A 214 5.94 26.20 5.23
C SER A 214 5.21 27.57 5.25
N ILE A 215 4.16 27.70 6.06
CA ILE A 215 3.45 28.96 6.31
C ILE A 215 3.65 29.23 7.78
N GLY A 216 4.29 30.35 8.15
CA GLY A 216 4.83 30.67 9.48
C GLY A 216 3.81 30.80 10.63
N VAL A 217 2.96 29.79 10.80
CA VAL A 217 2.02 29.58 11.90
C VAL A 217 2.23 28.14 12.34
N CYS A 218 2.81 27.93 13.53
CA CYS A 218 2.83 26.62 14.18
C CYS A 218 1.39 26.26 14.57
N PHE A 219 0.63 25.71 13.61
CA PHE A 219 -0.72 25.25 13.84
C PHE A 219 -0.68 23.77 14.20
N ASP A 220 -0.91 23.45 15.48
CA ASP A 220 -1.06 22.06 15.91
C ASP A 220 -2.41 21.51 15.40
N GLN A 221 -2.34 20.80 14.27
CA GLN A 221 -3.50 20.20 13.62
C GLN A 221 -4.22 19.21 14.54
N VAL A 222 -3.48 18.52 15.41
CA VAL A 222 -4.03 17.51 16.31
C VAL A 222 -4.82 18.19 17.44
N GLN A 223 -4.35 19.34 17.94
CA GLN A 223 -5.10 20.16 18.91
C GLN A 223 -6.40 20.72 18.33
N LEU A 224 -6.38 21.16 17.06
CA LEU A 224 -7.62 21.56 16.39
C LEU A 224 -8.60 20.38 16.29
N MET A 225 -8.14 19.20 15.87
CA MET A 225 -8.99 18.01 15.81
C MET A 225 -9.58 17.67 17.18
N ALA A 226 -8.79 17.75 18.24
CA ALA A 226 -9.26 17.56 19.61
C ALA A 226 -10.33 18.60 20.01
N SER A 227 -10.13 19.87 19.65
CA SER A 227 -11.09 20.95 19.92
C SER A 227 -12.42 20.74 19.20
N ILE A 228 -12.38 20.34 17.92
CA ILE A 228 -13.58 20.00 17.15
C ILE A 228 -14.30 18.79 17.78
N LYS A 229 -13.56 17.75 18.18
CA LYS A 229 -14.14 16.57 18.84
C LYS A 229 -14.86 16.94 20.13
N LYS A 230 -14.26 17.78 20.98
CA LYS A 230 -14.89 18.27 22.22
C LYS A 230 -16.14 19.11 21.96
N LEU A 231 -16.16 19.88 20.87
CA LEU A 231 -17.30 20.70 20.49
C LEU A 231 -18.53 19.85 20.11
N PHE A 232 -18.34 18.80 19.31
CA PHE A 232 -19.44 17.99 18.77
C PHE A 232 -19.80 16.76 19.61
N ASP A 233 -18.88 16.27 20.44
CA ASP A 233 -19.09 15.11 21.31
C ASP A 233 -18.49 15.35 22.71
N PRO A 234 -19.07 16.30 23.48
CA PRO A 234 -18.57 16.66 24.80
C PRO A 234 -18.63 15.49 25.80
N SER A 235 -19.55 14.54 25.59
CA SER A 235 -19.68 13.33 26.42
C SER A 235 -18.75 12.18 25.98
N GLY A 236 -18.03 12.34 24.86
CA GLY A 236 -17.10 11.34 24.35
C GLY A 236 -17.73 10.00 23.97
N ILE A 237 -19.01 9.97 23.61
CA ILE A 237 -19.76 8.72 23.35
C ILE A 237 -19.60 8.22 21.92
N LEU A 238 -19.21 9.10 20.99
CA LEU A 238 -19.06 8.74 19.58
C LEU A 238 -17.67 8.17 19.33
N ASN A 239 -17.57 6.83 19.35
CA ASN A 239 -16.37 6.06 18.98
C ASN A 239 -15.13 6.39 19.85
N PRO A 240 -15.20 6.17 21.18
CA PRO A 240 -14.11 6.49 22.10
C PRO A 240 -12.83 5.69 21.80
N TYR A 241 -11.70 6.18 22.31
CA TYR A 241 -10.35 5.58 22.21
C TYR A 241 -9.70 5.60 20.82
N LYS A 242 -10.36 6.15 19.80
CA LYS A 242 -9.87 6.12 18.41
C LYS A 242 -9.50 7.52 17.90
N VAL A 243 -8.67 7.54 16.86
CA VAL A 243 -8.32 8.69 16.00
C VAL A 243 -7.50 9.80 16.67
N ILE A 244 -7.87 10.25 17.87
CA ILE A 244 -7.20 11.33 18.60
C ILE A 244 -6.57 10.76 19.87
N PRO A 245 -5.30 11.10 20.19
CA PRO A 245 -4.65 10.69 21.43
C PRO A 245 -5.49 11.04 22.66
N GLN A 246 -5.70 10.07 23.56
CA GLN A 246 -6.53 10.25 24.74
C GLN A 246 -6.01 11.33 25.69
N THR A 247 -4.68 11.52 25.73
CA THR A 247 -4.01 12.58 26.48
C THR A 247 -4.47 13.99 26.11
N LEU A 248 -5.01 14.20 24.91
CA LEU A 248 -5.51 15.50 24.43
C LEU A 248 -7.02 15.70 24.71
N LEU A 249 -7.74 14.61 24.91
CA LEU A 249 -9.18 14.63 25.18
C LEU A 249 -9.49 14.72 26.68
N GLN A 250 -8.59 14.24 27.53
CA GLN A 250 -8.68 14.36 28.98
C GLN A 250 -8.15 15.73 29.43
N GLY A 251 -9.06 16.69 29.59
CA GLY A 251 -8.80 18.02 30.15
C GLY A 251 -10.03 18.55 30.85
#